data_AF-A0A2V9NZ90-F1
#
_entry.id   AF-A0A2V9NZ90-F1
#
_cell.length_a   1.000
_cell.length_b   1.000
_cell.length_c   1.000
_cell.angle_alpha   90.00
_cell.angle_beta   90.00
_cell.angle_gamma   90.00
#
_symmetry.space_group_name_H-M   'P 1'
#
loop_
_entity.id
_entity.type
_entity.pdbx_description
1 polymer ?
#
loop_
_entity_poly.entity_id
_entity_poly.type
_entity_poly.pdbx_seq_one_letter_code
_entity_poly.pdbx_strand_id
1 'polypeptide(L)'
;PLTSCAPSQYGSTLVKIPAPGTENDDKNPPRIAPKHLFDLALGDDNLFHGDRHRWSAQLTVINLTNKVSLYNFLSTFSGTHYVTPRTLTAQVGFNF
;
A
#
# COMPACT_ATOMS: atom_id res chain seq x y z
N PRO A 1 23.20 12.17 21.05
CA PRO A 1 23.68 11.76 19.71
C PRO A 1 24.01 10.26 19.71
N LEU A 2 23.44 9.48 18.78
CA LEU A 2 23.83 8.08 18.58
C LEU A 2 25.20 8.06 17.90
N THR A 3 26.26 7.76 18.66
CA THR A 3 27.67 7.85 18.22
C THR A 3 28.19 6.56 17.60
N SER A 4 27.45 5.45 17.71
CA SER A 4 27.72 4.23 16.94
C SER A 4 26.43 3.41 16.82
N CYS A 5 26.17 2.92 15.61
CA CYS A 5 25.21 1.84 15.36
C CYS A 5 26.04 0.65 14.91
N ALA A 6 25.76 -0.55 15.44
CA ALA A 6 26.42 -1.74 14.94
C ALA A 6 26.07 -1.89 13.44
N PRO A 7 27.02 -2.28 12.56
CA PRO A 7 26.72 -2.46 11.13
C PRO A 7 25.56 -3.42 10.88
N SER A 8 25.35 -4.39 11.76
CA SER A 8 24.22 -5.33 11.74
C SER A 8 22.85 -4.69 11.97
N GLN A 9 22.81 -3.48 12.53
CA GLN A 9 21.60 -2.70 12.79
C GLN A 9 21.33 -1.68 11.68
N TYR A 10 22.26 -1.52 10.73
CA TYR A 10 22.10 -0.63 9.58
C TYR A 10 21.30 -1.35 8.48
N GLY A 11 19.99 -1.17 8.50
CA GLY A 11 19.12 -1.78 7.50
C GLY A 11 17.66 -1.39 7.69
N SER A 12 16.85 -1.63 6.66
CA SER A 12 15.39 -1.53 6.71
C SER A 12 14.79 -2.64 5.86
N THR A 13 13.68 -3.22 6.32
CA THR A 13 12.89 -4.17 5.53
C THR A 13 11.99 -3.45 4.52
N LEU A 14 11.79 -2.14 4.67
CA LEU A 14 10.86 -1.32 3.87
C LEU A 14 11.56 -0.43 2.84
N VAL A 15 12.88 -0.26 2.98
CA VAL A 15 13.72 0.59 2.12
C VAL A 15 14.99 -0.17 1.76
N LYS A 16 15.35 -0.17 0.49
CA LYS A 16 16.66 -0.58 0.01
C LYS A 16 17.64 0.57 0.23
N ILE A 17 18.54 0.38 1.19
CA ILE A 17 19.58 1.33 1.54
C ILE A 17 20.85 0.98 0.74
N PRO A 18 21.52 1.96 0.10
CA PRO A 18 22.82 1.75 -0.54
C PRO A 18 23.87 1.24 0.45
N ALA A 19 24.93 0.62 -0.07
CA ALA A 19 26.03 0.19 0.77
C ALA A 19 26.70 1.41 1.46
N PRO A 20 27.23 1.26 2.68
CA PRO A 20 27.90 2.34 3.39
C PRO A 20 28.97 3.02 2.52
N GLY A 21 28.96 4.35 2.46
CA GLY A 21 29.90 5.16 1.67
C GLY A 21 29.62 5.22 0.16
N THR A 22 28.56 4.57 -0.33
CA THR A 22 28.16 4.59 -1.75
C THR A 22 26.91 5.40 -2.04
N GLU A 23 26.27 5.93 -1.00
CA GLU A 23 25.05 6.72 -1.07
C GLU A 23 25.31 8.03 -1.86
N ASN A 24 24.37 8.37 -2.74
CA ASN A 24 24.34 9.64 -3.45
C ASN A 24 22.91 9.98 -3.84
N ASP A 25 22.43 11.15 -3.40
CA ASP A 25 21.04 11.60 -3.61
C ASP A 25 20.59 11.65 -5.07
N ASP A 26 21.51 11.84 -6.03
CA ASP A 26 21.21 11.91 -7.46
C ASP A 26 21.39 10.57 -8.19
N LYS A 27 22.47 9.84 -7.88
CA LYS A 27 22.96 8.71 -8.69
C LYS A 27 22.79 7.34 -8.02
N ASN A 28 22.71 7.30 -6.70
CA ASN A 28 22.53 6.06 -5.95
C ASN A 28 21.78 6.30 -4.63
N PRO A 29 20.52 6.74 -4.69
CA PRO A 29 19.82 7.16 -3.48
C PRO A 29 19.08 5.97 -2.89
N PRO A 30 18.67 6.03 -1.61
CA PRO A 30 17.76 5.04 -1.05
C PRO A 30 16.47 4.94 -1.88
N ARG A 31 15.87 3.74 -1.91
CA ARG A 31 14.63 3.46 -2.64
C ARG A 31 13.72 2.60 -1.78
N ILE A 32 12.41 2.74 -1.95
CA ILE A 32 11.44 1.85 -1.30
C ILE A 32 11.70 0.41 -1.73
N ALA A 33 11.61 -0.52 -0.79
CA ALA A 33 11.72 -1.94 -1.10
C ALA A 33 10.59 -2.35 -2.07
N PRO A 34 10.90 -3.10 -3.14
CA PRO A 34 9.89 -3.63 -4.05
C PRO A 34 8.80 -4.39 -3.30
N LYS A 35 7.55 -4.23 -3.74
CA LYS A 35 6.38 -4.79 -3.09
C LYS A 35 5.34 -5.20 -4.12
N HIS A 36 4.52 -6.17 -3.74
CA HIS A 36 3.33 -6.58 -4.47
C HIS A 36 2.13 -6.36 -3.55
N LEU A 37 1.15 -5.61 -4.05
CA LEU A 37 -0.14 -5.40 -3.41
C LEU A 37 -1.19 -6.03 -4.31
N PHE A 38 -2.14 -6.72 -3.70
CA PHE A 38 -3.22 -7.39 -4.41
C PHE A 38 -4.52 -6.87 -3.83
N ASP A 39 -5.40 -6.43 -4.72
CA ASP A 39 -6.73 -5.94 -4.38
C ASP A 39 -7.76 -6.86 -5.06
N LEU A 40 -8.91 -7.04 -4.42
CA LEU A 40 -9.98 -7.91 -4.89
C LEU A 40 -11.31 -7.18 -4.78
N ALA A 41 -12.11 -7.21 -5.85
CA ALA A 41 -13.49 -6.73 -5.84
C ALA A 41 -14.40 -7.82 -6.40
N LEU A 42 -15.48 -8.12 -5.67
CA LEU A 42 -16.50 -9.10 -6.05
C LEU A 42 -17.86 -8.45 -5.86
N GLY A 43 -18.73 -8.53 -6.84
CA GLY A 43 -20.07 -7.95 -6.76
C GLY A 43 -21.02 -8.49 -7.81
N ASP A 44 -22.30 -8.19 -7.60
CA ASP A 44 -23.41 -8.49 -8.49
C ASP A 44 -24.24 -7.22 -8.66
N ASP A 45 -24.58 -6.88 -9.89
CA ASP A 45 -25.33 -5.66 -10.25
C ASP A 45 -26.84 -5.87 -10.29
N ASN A 46 -27.32 -7.11 -10.19
CA ASN A 46 -28.74 -7.44 -10.17
C ASN A 46 -29.07 -8.60 -9.22
N LEU A 47 -28.80 -8.38 -7.93
CA LEU A 47 -29.00 -9.36 -6.85
C LEU A 47 -30.38 -10.04 -6.88
N PHE A 48 -31.42 -9.31 -7.26
CA PHE A 48 -32.80 -9.80 -7.25
C PHE A 48 -33.39 -10.03 -8.64
N HIS A 49 -32.58 -9.97 -9.70
CA HIS A 49 -33.00 -10.23 -11.08
C HIS A 49 -34.20 -9.38 -11.54
N GLY A 50 -34.31 -8.15 -11.04
CA GLY A 50 -35.41 -7.25 -11.36
C GLY A 50 -35.18 -6.49 -12.66
N ASP A 51 -36.24 -6.29 -13.46
CA ASP A 51 -36.14 -5.50 -14.69
C ASP A 51 -36.32 -3.99 -14.44
N ARG A 52 -37.22 -3.62 -13.52
CA ARG A 52 -37.58 -2.21 -13.23
C ARG A 52 -36.81 -1.60 -12.07
N HIS A 53 -36.43 -2.42 -11.08
CA HIS A 53 -35.60 -1.99 -9.96
C HIS A 53 -34.47 -2.98 -9.80
N ARG A 54 -33.23 -2.50 -9.86
CA ARG A 54 -32.02 -3.34 -9.78
C ARG A 54 -31.23 -2.99 -8.54
N TRP A 55 -30.85 -4.02 -7.79
CA TRP A 55 -30.01 -3.89 -6.62
C TRP A 55 -28.63 -4.42 -6.93
N SER A 56 -27.61 -3.61 -6.66
CA SER A 56 -26.22 -4.02 -6.75
C SER A 56 -25.62 -4.17 -5.36
N ALA A 57 -24.73 -5.15 -5.18
CA ALA A 57 -23.84 -5.20 -4.03
C ALA A 57 -22.43 -5.55 -4.46
N GLN A 58 -21.45 -4.88 -3.86
CA GLN A 58 -20.04 -5.13 -4.11
C GLN A 58 -19.26 -5.14 -2.80
N LEU A 59 -18.38 -6.12 -2.66
CA LEU A 59 -17.36 -6.18 -1.62
C LEU A 59 -16.00 -5.97 -2.25
N THR A 60 -15.28 -4.97 -1.77
CA THR A 60 -13.91 -4.64 -2.17
C THR A 60 -12.97 -4.83 -1.00
N VAL A 61 -11.86 -5.51 -1.23
CA VAL A 61 -10.77 -5.73 -0.29
C VAL A 61 -9.50 -5.14 -0.88
N ILE A 62 -9.01 -4.08 -0.25
CA ILE A 62 -7.72 -3.46 -0.57
C ILE A 62 -6.64 -4.06 0.32
N ASN A 63 -5.45 -4.28 -0.24
CA ASN A 63 -4.32 -4.93 0.41
C ASN A 63 -4.71 -6.29 1.00
N LEU A 64 -5.15 -7.19 0.12
CA LEU A 64 -5.65 -8.52 0.45
C LEU A 64 -4.68 -9.31 1.34
N THR A 65 -3.37 -9.18 1.15
CA THR A 65 -2.34 -9.87 1.94
C THR A 65 -1.96 -9.13 3.23
N ASN A 66 -2.56 -7.97 3.52
CA ASN A 66 -2.24 -7.11 4.65
C ASN A 66 -0.75 -6.77 4.77
N LYS A 67 -0.10 -6.50 3.63
CA LYS A 67 1.34 -6.25 3.56
C LYS A 67 1.67 -4.86 4.08
N VAL A 68 2.55 -4.79 5.08
CA VAL A 68 3.13 -3.54 5.58
C VAL A 68 4.22 -3.08 4.62
N SER A 69 4.07 -1.90 4.03
CA SER A 69 5.04 -1.32 3.10
C SER A 69 4.88 0.19 2.97
N LEU A 70 5.87 0.85 2.35
CA LEU A 70 5.87 2.30 2.18
C LEU A 70 5.34 2.70 0.80
N TYR A 71 4.54 3.76 0.76
CA TYR A 71 4.18 4.47 -0.47
C TYR A 71 5.25 5.51 -0.82
N ASN A 72 5.69 6.29 0.17
CA ASN A 72 6.76 7.28 0.06
C ASN A 72 7.55 7.35 1.38
N PHE A 73 8.82 7.73 1.32
CA PHE A 73 9.69 8.01 2.46
C PHE A 73 10.57 9.23 2.14
N LEU A 74 10.87 10.04 3.16
CA LEU A 74 11.71 11.25 3.01
C LEU A 74 11.20 12.26 1.97
N SER A 75 9.89 12.31 1.71
CA SER A 75 9.28 13.37 0.92
C SER A 75 9.31 14.69 1.69
N THR A 76 9.79 15.76 1.05
CA THR A 76 9.92 17.10 1.66
C THR A 76 8.60 17.67 2.17
N PHE A 77 7.47 17.32 1.53
CA PHE A 77 6.16 17.84 1.90
C PHE A 77 5.29 16.85 2.68
N SER A 78 5.48 15.55 2.45
CA SER A 78 4.58 14.51 3.01
C SER A 78 5.26 13.55 3.98
N GLY A 79 6.57 13.70 4.21
CA GLY A 79 7.34 12.80 5.08
C GLY A 79 7.28 11.34 4.62
N THR A 80 7.05 10.44 5.58
CA THR A 80 6.95 9.00 5.35
C THR A 80 5.50 8.56 5.37
N HIS A 81 5.03 7.96 4.27
CA HIS A 81 3.66 7.50 4.12
C HIS A 81 3.60 6.00 3.85
N TYR A 82 2.80 5.30 4.64
CA TYR A 82 2.57 3.88 4.51
C TYR A 82 1.47 3.60 3.50
N VAL A 83 1.49 2.40 2.93
CA VAL A 83 0.33 1.91 2.16
C VAL A 83 -0.84 1.67 3.12
N THR A 84 -2.05 1.76 2.61
CA THR A 84 -3.26 1.46 3.37
C THR A 84 -3.18 0.03 3.94
N PRO A 85 -3.47 -0.15 5.25
CA PRO A 85 -3.68 -1.48 5.81
C PRO A 85 -4.82 -2.21 5.08
N ARG A 86 -4.96 -3.53 5.31
CA ARG A 86 -6.10 -4.27 4.75
C ARG A 86 -7.40 -3.56 5.10
N THR A 87 -8.15 -3.19 4.07
CA THR A 87 -9.41 -2.45 4.21
C THR A 87 -10.50 -3.16 3.44
N LEU A 88 -11.64 -3.36 4.10
CA LEU A 88 -12.83 -3.93 3.49
C LEU A 88 -13.88 -2.84 3.30
N THR A 89 -14.48 -2.79 2.13
CA THR A 89 -15.54 -1.84 1.79
C THR A 89 -16.71 -2.61 1.19
N ALA A 90 -17.88 -2.50 1.82
CA ALA A 90 -19.13 -3.02 1.29
C ALA A 90 -19.93 -1.86 0.70
N GLN A 91 -20.46 -2.04 -0.50
CA GLN A 91 -21.27 -1.07 -1.21
C GLN A 91 -22.58 -1.74 -1.64
N VAL A 92 -23.69 -1.01 -1.50
CA VAL A 92 -25.01 -1.42 -1.98
C VAL A 92 -25.57 -0.29 -2.82
N GLY A 93 -26.03 -0.61 -4.02
CA GLY A 93 -26.66 0.33 -4.95
C GLY A 93 -28.11 -0.04 -5.21
N PHE A 94 -28.95 0.97 -5.38
CA PHE A 94 -30.34 0.83 -5.83
C PHE A 94 -30.54 1.65 -7.09
N ASN A 95 -30.95 0.99 -8.17
CA ASN A 95 -31.20 1.59 -9.48
C ASN A 95 -32.71 1.51 -9.76
N PHE A 96 -33.31 2.65 -10.10
CA PHE A 96 -34.75 2.85 -10.32
C PHE A 96 -35.09 3.19 -11.78
#